data_AF-A0A6V8CYC1-F1
#
_entry.id   AF-A0A6V8CYC1-F1
#
_cell.length_a   1.000
_cell.length_b   1.000
_cell.length_c   1.000
_cell.angle_alpha   90.00
_cell.angle_beta   90.00
_cell.angle_gamma   90.00
#
_symmetry.space_group_name_H-M   'P 1'
#
loop_
_entity.id
_entity.type
_entity.pdbx_description
1 polymer ?
#
loop_
_entity_poly.entity_id
_entity_poly.type
_entity_poly.pdbx_seq_one_letter_code
_entity_poly.pdbx_strand_id
1 'polypeptide(L)' 'KSGDRMTFHAAIGTAKQSQEELAANAMEIYNRVISKLERGVGNIRSLFIKTSMGPAQRIEVIN' A
#
# COMPACT_ATOMS: atom_id res chain seq x y z
N LYS A 1 -13.06 -13.08 1.00
CA LYS A 1 -12.00 -14.07 1.26
C LYS A 1 -10.78 -13.70 0.40
N SER A 2 -9.71 -13.20 1.02
CA SER A 2 -8.45 -12.88 0.34
C SER A 2 -7.64 -14.17 0.24
N GLY A 3 -7.92 -14.97 -0.78
CA GLY A 3 -7.26 -16.26 -1.02
C GLY A 3 -7.04 -16.56 -2.50
N ASP A 4 -7.88 -16.01 -3.39
CA ASP A 4 -7.75 -16.24 -4.84
C ASP A 4 -6.77 -15.30 -5.55
N ARG A 5 -6.42 -14.15 -4.95
CA ARG A 5 -5.57 -13.15 -5.60
C ARG A 5 -4.41 -12.76 -4.71
N MET A 6 -3.20 -12.84 -5.27
CA MET A 6 -1.95 -12.43 -4.63
C MET A 6 -1.86 -10.91 -4.40
N THR A 7 -2.76 -10.13 -4.98
CA THR A 7 -2.84 -8.67 -4.85
C THR A 7 -4.10 -8.26 -4.11
N PHE A 8 -3.98 -7.19 -3.32
CA PHE A 8 -5.12 -6.50 -2.72
C PHE A 8 -4.97 -5.00 -2.95
N HIS A 9 -6.08 -4.30 -2.78
CA HIS A 9 -6.16 -2.85 -2.98
C HIS A 9 -6.79 -2.23 -1.73
N ALA A 10 -6.25 -1.09 -1.30
CA ALA A 10 -6.79 -0.29 -0.22
C ALA A 10 -6.82 1.19 -0.65
N ALA A 11 -7.86 1.91 -0.27
CA ALA A 11 -7.92 3.35 -0.46
C ALA A 11 -7.18 4.04 0.70
N ILE A 12 -6.27 4.95 0.36
CA ILE A 12 -5.47 5.71 1.35
C ILE A 12 -6.04 7.11 1.64
N GLY A 13 -6.93 7.60 0.78
CA GLY A 13 -7.50 8.95 0.88
C GLY A 13 -7.98 9.51 -0.46
N THR A 14 -8.11 10.83 -0.51
CA THR A 14 -8.54 11.60 -1.69
C THR A 14 -7.51 12.66 -2.08
N ALA A 15 -7.53 13.09 -3.35
CA ALA A 15 -6.60 14.09 -3.87
C ALA A 15 -6.73 15.49 -3.25
N LYS A 16 -7.76 15.73 -2.41
CA LYS A 16 -7.96 17.00 -1.70
C LYS A 16 -7.19 17.07 -0.37
N GLN A 17 -6.67 15.94 0.10
CA GLN A 17 -5.92 15.86 1.36
C GLN A 17 -4.48 16.32 1.18
N SER A 18 -3.83 16.70 2.28
CA SER A 18 -2.42 17.07 2.26
C SER A 18 -1.52 15.85 1.99
N GLN A 19 -0.32 16.10 1.47
CA GLN A 19 0.65 15.03 1.21
C GLN A 19 1.06 14.30 2.50
N GLU A 20 1.16 15.02 3.61
CA GLU A 20 1.53 14.49 4.93
C GLU A 20 0.47 13.52 5.46
N GLU A 21 -0.81 13.88 5.36
CA GLU A 21 -1.92 13.00 5.75
C GLU A 21 -1.95 11.73 4.91
N LEU A 22 -1.77 11.85 3.59
CA LEU A 22 -1.75 10.71 2.68
C LEU A 22 -0.56 9.78 2.95
N ALA A 23 0.61 10.34 3.27
CA ALA A 23 1.79 9.56 3.63
C ALA A 23 1.59 8.82 4.96
N ALA A 24 1.01 9.48 5.97
CA ALA A 24 0.70 8.86 7.25
C ALA A 24 -0.28 7.68 7.09
N ASN A 25 -1.35 7.87 6.31
CA ASN A 25 -2.32 6.81 6.03
C ASN A 25 -1.69 5.62 5.27
N ALA A 26 -0.83 5.91 4.30
CA ALA A 26 -0.11 4.87 3.56
C ALA A 26 0.80 4.05 4.49
N MET A 27 1.52 4.71 5.39
CA MET A 27 2.40 4.05 6.36
C MET A 27 1.62 3.19 7.36
N GLU A 28 0.46 3.67 7.81
CA GLU A 28 -0.41 2.91 8.71
C GLU A 28 -0.93 1.62 8.06
N ILE A 29 -1.35 1.70 6.80
CA ILE A 29 -1.76 0.52 6.02
C ILE A 29 -0.59 -0.44 5.83
N TYR A 30 0.59 0.09 5.49
CA TYR A 30 1.81 -0.71 5.30
C TYR A 30 2.19 -1.48 6.57
N ASN A 31 2.20 -0.80 7.73
CA ASN A 31 2.47 -1.41 9.03
C ASN A 31 1.47 -2.51 9.37
N ARG A 32 0.17 -2.26 9.13
CA ARG A 32 -0.89 -3.24 9.36
C ARG A 32 -0.71 -4.49 8.50
N VAL A 33 -0.31 -4.32 7.23
CA VAL A 33 -0.08 -5.44 6.31
C VAL A 33 1.10 -6.28 6.78
N ILE A 34 2.23 -5.65 7.11
CA ILE A 34 3.43 -6.35 7.58
C ILE A 34 3.16 -7.14 8.85
N SER A 35 2.42 -6.55 9.80
CA SER A 35 2.03 -7.21 11.05
C SER A 35 1.24 -8.51 10.83
N LYS A 36 0.56 -8.65 9.68
CA LYS A 36 -0.21 -9.86 9.33
C LYS A 36 0.58 -10.86 8.49
N LEU A 37 1.73 -10.49 7.95
CA LEU A 37 2.56 -11.35 7.13
C LEU A 37 3.60 -12.07 8.01
N GLU A 38 3.57 -13.40 8.04
CA GLU A 38 4.49 -14.22 8.86
C GLU A 38 5.97 -14.01 8.53
N ARG A 39 6.29 -13.56 7.30
CA ARG A 39 7.65 -13.24 6.84
C ARG A 39 7.90 -11.74 6.68
N GLY A 40 6.98 -10.90 7.20
CA GLY A 40 7.06 -9.45 7.16
C GLY A 40 7.24 -8.86 5.75
N VAL A 41 8.14 -7.89 5.63
CA VAL A 41 8.44 -7.13 4.40
C VAL A 41 8.97 -8.03 3.29
N GLY A 42 9.72 -9.09 3.62
CA GLY A 42 10.27 -10.03 2.64
C GLY A 42 9.23 -10.81 1.83
N ASN A 43 7.95 -10.77 2.22
CA ASN A 43 6.85 -11.39 1.46
C ASN A 43 6.17 -10.42 0.47
N ILE A 44 6.53 -9.13 0.46
CA ILE A 44 5.95 -8.12 -0.42
C ILE A 44 6.79 -8.04 -1.70
N ARG A 45 6.22 -8.46 -2.84
CA ARG A 45 6.93 -8.44 -4.13
C ARG A 45 7.00 -7.04 -4.76
N SER A 46 5.94 -6.25 -4.61
CA SER A 46 5.85 -4.92 -5.22
C SER A 46 4.74 -4.11 -4.57
N LEU A 47 4.92 -2.79 -4.51
CA LEU A 47 3.93 -1.83 -4.04
C LEU A 47 3.72 -0.76 -5.11
N PHE A 48 2.44 -0.43 -5.36
CA PHE A 48 2.04 0.56 -6.34
C PHE A 48 1.04 1.53 -5.73
N ILE A 49 1.20 2.81 -6.04
CA ILE A 49 0.23 3.85 -5.71
C ILE A 49 -0.30 4.42 -7.02
N LYS A 50 -1.63 4.48 -7.12
CA LYS A 50 -2.33 5.10 -8.25
C LYS A 50 -3.52 5.91 -7.74
N THR A 51 -3.87 6.95 -8.49
CA THR A 51 -5.20 7.57 -8.38
C THR A 51 -6.20 6.78 -9.22
N SER A 52 -7.50 7.06 -9.09
CA SER A 52 -8.55 6.30 -9.79
C SER A 52 -8.31 6.22 -11.30
N MET A 53 -7.92 7.36 -11.91
CA MET A 53 -7.71 7.50 -13.35
C MET A 53 -6.25 7.76 -13.75
N GLY A 54 -5.33 7.92 -12.79
CA GLY A 54 -3.93 8.23 -13.09
C GLY A 54 -3.06 6.99 -13.31
N PRO A 55 -1.85 7.19 -13.87
CA PRO A 55 -0.86 6.13 -14.00
C PRO A 55 -0.43 5.62 -12.62
N ALA A 56 -0.02 4.35 -12.58
CA ALA A 56 0.48 3.73 -11.36
C ALA A 56 1.98 3.95 -11.21
N GLN A 57 2.40 4.49 -10.07
CA GLN A 57 3.81 4.63 -9.71
C GLN A 57 4.23 3.46 -8.83
N ARG A 58 5.33 2.80 -9.19
CA ARG A 58 5.97 1.81 -8.32
C ARG A 58 6.72 2.53 -7.21
N ILE A 59 6.56 2.04 -5.99
CA ILE A 59 7.29 2.53 -4.81
C ILE A 59 8.30 1.45 -4.42
N GLU A 60 9.51 1.89 -4.11
CA GLU A 60 10.54 1.00 -3.58
C GLU A 60 10.21 0.64 -2.13
N VAL A 61 10.21 -0.65 -1.85
CA VAL A 61 10.04 -1.17 -0.50
C VAL A 61 11.43 -1.48 0.02
N ILE A 62 11.94 -0.64 0.91
CA ILE A 62 13.24 -0.85 1.55
C ILE A 62 13.00 -1.74 2.77
N ASN A 63 13.82 -2.79 2.89
CA ASN A 63 13.79 -3.75 3.99
C ASN A 63 14.83 -3.41 5.05
#